data_AF-A0A438HBS0-F1
#
_entry.id   AF-A0A438HBS0-F1
#
_cell.length_a   1.000
_cell.length_b   1.000
_cell.length_c   1.000
_cell.angle_alpha   90.00
_cell.angle_beta   90.00
_cell.angle_gamma   90.00
#
_symmetry.space_group_name_H-M   'P 1'
#
loop_
_entity.id
_entity.type
_entity.pdbx_description
1 polymer ?
#
loop_
_entity_poly.entity_id
_entity_poly.type
_entity_poly.pdbx_seq_one_letter_code
_entity_poly.pdbx_strand_id
1 'polypeptide(L)'
;MGNGKWVFTRGVLFIFVVVVCIGNAVGSGEKCDFFQGIWVRDETYPLYKAEECPFIEREFNCQRNGRMDDLYLKFRWQPQGCALQRFDGQDFLERFRGKSIMFIGDSLSRNQWQSLTCMLHASVPQAQYNVMRVGDVSTFTFMGGKLWKNIDMLIFNTWHWWNRRGPMQPWDYIQSGKKILKDMDRMIAFEEALTTWANWVDLNIDPTKSKVFFQGVSPSHYNKKSTLTIVKSVARAGMSLVQRTASTRRNPASFDIPGRSATGFGDGHPSMYGLGGPTGMDCSHWCLAGVPDTWNEILYNLIL
;
A
#
# COMPACT_ATOMS: atom_id res chain seq x y z
N MET A 1 11.46 65.54 61.64
CA MET A 1 12.30 64.34 61.85
C MET A 1 11.39 63.24 62.38
N GLY A 2 11.13 62.21 61.56
CA GLY A 2 10.16 61.16 61.87
C GLY A 2 10.08 60.10 60.77
N ASN A 3 10.80 59.00 60.99
CA ASN A 3 10.57 57.61 60.60
C ASN A 3 9.71 57.29 59.35
N GLY A 4 10.37 56.82 58.29
CA GLY A 4 9.78 55.96 57.25
C GLY A 4 10.52 54.62 57.19
N LYS A 5 9.88 53.57 57.71
CA LYS A 5 10.40 52.18 57.73
C LYS A 5 10.34 51.57 56.32
N TRP A 6 11.41 50.87 55.92
CA TRP A 6 11.43 50.02 54.73
C TRP A 6 10.76 48.68 55.06
N VAL A 7 9.69 48.34 54.34
CA VAL A 7 9.05 47.02 54.40
C VAL A 7 9.48 46.26 53.14
N PHE A 8 10.35 45.26 53.31
CA PHE A 8 10.64 44.27 52.27
C PHE A 8 9.59 43.16 52.34
N THR A 9 8.54 43.26 51.52
CA THR A 9 7.68 42.11 51.22
C THR A 9 8.40 41.20 50.21
N ARG A 10 8.71 39.97 50.63
CA ARG A 10 9.18 38.88 49.76
C ARG A 10 8.09 38.55 48.74
N GLY A 11 8.09 39.24 47.60
CA GLY A 11 7.32 38.84 46.43
C GLY A 11 7.98 37.63 45.77
N VAL A 12 7.35 36.46 45.88
CA VAL A 12 7.72 35.29 45.09
C VAL A 12 7.33 35.58 43.64
N LEU A 13 8.32 35.80 42.77
CA LEU A 13 8.10 35.98 41.34
C LEU A 13 7.75 34.62 40.73
N PHE A 14 6.46 34.32 40.57
CA PHE A 14 6.01 33.19 39.75
C PHE A 14 6.25 33.54 38.28
N ILE A 15 7.38 33.06 37.73
CA ILE A 15 7.59 33.05 36.28
C ILE A 15 6.64 31.99 35.72
N PHE A 16 5.49 32.43 35.23
CA PHE A 16 4.68 31.61 34.33
C PHE A 16 5.47 31.46 33.03
N VAL A 17 6.16 30.33 32.88
CA VAL A 17 6.65 29.89 31.57
C VAL A 17 5.40 29.51 30.78
N VAL A 18 4.85 30.47 30.04
CA VAL A 18 3.90 30.17 28.98
C VAL A 18 4.72 29.44 27.92
N VAL A 19 4.62 28.11 27.91
CA VAL A 19 5.03 27.31 26.75
C VAL A 19 4.07 27.69 25.64
N VAL A 20 4.46 28.71 24.86
CA VAL A 20 3.85 28.94 23.56
C VAL A 20 4.28 27.77 22.70
N CYS A 21 3.41 26.76 22.59
CA CYS A 21 3.49 25.83 21.48
C CYS A 21 3.33 26.67 20.23
N ILE A 22 4.45 27.02 19.59
CA ILE A 22 4.45 27.46 18.20
C ILE A 22 4.07 26.23 17.40
N GLY A 23 2.78 25.93 17.36
CA GLY A 23 2.22 25.09 16.32
C GLY A 23 2.53 25.83 15.03
N ASN A 24 3.41 25.26 14.20
CA ASN A 24 3.52 25.70 12.83
C ASN A 24 2.11 25.65 12.25
N ALA A 25 1.58 26.84 11.92
CA ALA A 25 0.39 26.94 11.10
C ALA A 25 0.70 26.19 9.80
N VAL A 26 0.16 24.98 9.68
CA VAL A 26 0.18 24.23 8.43
C VAL A 26 -0.51 25.11 7.41
N GLY A 27 0.23 25.46 6.36
CA GLY A 27 -0.28 26.23 5.25
C GLY A 27 -1.61 25.65 4.75
N SER A 28 -2.60 26.51 4.63
CA SER A 28 -3.88 26.20 4.05
C SER A 28 -3.71 25.69 2.60
N GLY A 29 -4.10 24.45 2.34
CA GLY A 29 -4.65 24.05 1.04
C GLY A 29 -3.89 23.02 0.19
N GLU A 30 -2.72 22.51 0.60
CA GLU A 30 -2.10 21.38 -0.12
C GLU A 30 -2.57 20.05 0.45
N LYS A 31 -3.29 19.28 -0.39
CA LYS A 31 -3.67 17.89 -0.12
C LYS A 31 -2.39 17.10 0.17
N CYS A 32 -2.29 16.44 1.33
CA CYS A 32 -1.08 15.69 1.68
C CYS A 32 -0.80 14.59 0.65
N ASP A 33 0.43 14.57 0.14
CA ASP A 33 0.93 13.49 -0.69
C ASP A 33 1.40 12.33 0.20
N PHE A 34 0.53 11.33 0.39
CA PHE A 34 0.85 10.14 1.18
C PHE A 34 1.94 9.26 0.58
N PHE A 35 2.33 9.49 -0.68
CA PHE A 35 3.23 8.63 -1.43
C PHE A 35 4.67 9.15 -1.42
N GLN A 36 4.93 10.34 -0.87
CA GLN A 36 6.27 10.88 -0.68
C GLN A 36 6.60 10.94 0.81
N GLY A 37 7.68 10.28 1.21
CA GLY A 37 8.01 10.11 2.62
C GLY A 37 9.25 9.29 2.87
N ILE A 38 9.44 8.90 4.13
CA ILE A 38 10.55 8.09 4.61
C ILE A 38 10.06 6.97 5.53
N TRP A 39 10.83 5.90 5.64
CA TRP A 39 10.62 4.88 6.67
C TRP A 39 11.20 5.36 8.00
N VAL A 40 10.38 5.31 9.04
CA VAL A 40 10.76 5.70 10.39
C VAL A 40 10.57 4.49 11.30
N ARG A 41 11.55 4.26 12.17
CA ARG A 41 11.49 3.18 13.15
C ARG A 41 10.38 3.46 14.16
N ASP A 42 9.54 2.47 14.41
CA ASP A 42 8.44 2.53 15.36
C ASP A 42 8.26 1.17 16.04
N GLU A 43 8.45 1.13 17.36
CA GLU A 43 8.42 -0.09 18.15
C GLU A 43 7.02 -0.66 18.35
N THR A 44 6.00 0.16 18.08
CA THR A 44 4.59 -0.25 18.16
C THR A 44 4.15 -1.08 16.94
N TYR A 45 5.02 -1.26 15.94
CA TYR A 45 4.80 -2.16 14.81
C TYR A 45 5.39 -3.55 15.08
N PRO A 46 4.91 -4.61 14.43
CA PRO A 46 3.83 -4.63 13.42
C PRO A 46 2.43 -4.44 14.02
N LEU A 47 1.44 -4.14 13.18
CA LEU A 47 0.04 -3.96 13.60
C LEU A 47 -0.62 -5.26 14.08
N TYR A 48 -0.05 -6.40 13.71
CA TYR A 48 -0.49 -7.74 14.10
C TYR A 48 0.68 -8.71 14.04
N LYS A 49 0.56 -9.87 14.69
CA LYS A 49 1.53 -10.96 14.55
C LYS A 49 1.14 -11.89 13.41
N ALA A 50 2.09 -12.16 12.52
CA ALA A 50 1.86 -12.99 11.33
C ALA A 50 1.40 -14.41 11.69
N GLU A 51 1.90 -14.94 12.80
CA GLU A 51 1.63 -16.29 13.28
C GLU A 51 0.18 -16.46 13.76
N GLU A 52 -0.44 -15.37 14.20
CA GLU A 52 -1.81 -15.34 14.72
C GLU A 52 -2.84 -15.20 13.58
N CYS A 53 -2.42 -14.87 12.36
CA CYS A 53 -3.32 -14.70 11.22
C CYS A 53 -3.47 -16.00 10.39
N PRO A 54 -4.70 -16.53 10.23
CA PRO A 54 -4.93 -17.78 9.50
C PRO A 54 -4.94 -17.62 7.97
N PHE A 55 -4.89 -16.40 7.44
CA PHE A 55 -5.01 -16.12 6.00
C PHE A 55 -3.68 -16.07 5.26
N ILE A 56 -2.56 -16.01 5.99
CA ILE A 56 -1.24 -15.83 5.38
C ILE A 56 -0.78 -17.15 4.73
N GLU A 57 -0.72 -17.14 3.41
CA GLU A 57 -0.15 -18.21 2.61
C GLU A 57 1.35 -18.35 2.84
N ARG A 58 1.88 -19.55 2.54
CA ARG A 58 3.26 -19.91 2.86
C ARG A 58 4.28 -18.94 2.25
N GLU A 59 4.09 -18.47 1.02
CA GLU A 59 4.98 -17.51 0.35
C GLU A 59 5.25 -16.23 1.13
N PHE A 60 4.31 -15.78 1.95
CA PHE A 60 4.36 -14.49 2.62
C PHE A 60 4.63 -14.61 4.14
N ASN A 61 4.53 -15.82 4.70
CA ASN A 61 4.67 -16.07 6.14
C ASN A 61 6.14 -16.31 6.56
N CYS A 62 6.96 -15.26 6.49
CA CYS A 62 8.41 -15.36 6.65
C CYS A 62 8.85 -15.88 8.02
N GLN A 63 8.26 -15.40 9.11
CA GLN A 63 8.59 -15.83 10.47
C GLN A 63 8.27 -17.33 10.66
N ARG A 64 7.08 -17.77 10.20
CA ARG A 64 6.71 -19.21 10.23
C ARG A 64 7.60 -20.08 9.36
N ASN A 65 8.19 -19.51 8.31
CA ASN A 65 9.18 -20.17 7.47
C ASN A 65 10.62 -20.12 8.03
N GLY A 66 10.80 -19.64 9.27
CA GLY A 66 12.07 -19.69 9.99
C GLY A 66 12.91 -18.41 9.90
N ARG A 67 12.36 -17.29 9.40
CA ARG A 67 13.03 -16.00 9.44
C ARG A 67 13.11 -15.49 10.87
N MET A 68 14.31 -15.43 11.45
CA MET A 68 14.51 -15.05 12.85
C MET A 68 14.69 -13.54 13.09
N ASP A 69 15.18 -12.80 12.10
CA ASP A 69 15.27 -11.34 12.21
C ASP A 69 13.87 -10.72 12.14
N ASP A 70 13.62 -9.69 12.96
CA ASP A 70 12.31 -9.03 13.08
C ASP A 70 12.40 -7.50 12.92
N LEU A 71 13.61 -6.94 12.77
CA LEU A 71 13.84 -5.50 12.66
C LEU A 71 13.06 -4.88 11.49
N TYR A 72 12.87 -5.62 10.41
CA TYR A 72 12.09 -5.17 9.25
C TYR A 72 10.60 -4.95 9.57
N LEU A 73 10.10 -5.49 10.68
CA LEU A 73 8.73 -5.29 11.16
C LEU A 73 8.58 -3.98 11.97
N LYS A 74 9.68 -3.31 12.32
CA LYS A 74 9.71 -2.16 13.24
C LYS A 74 9.74 -0.81 12.52
N PHE A 75 9.17 -0.75 11.31
CA PHE A 75 9.17 0.46 10.50
C PHE A 75 7.77 0.82 10.04
N ARG A 76 7.47 2.11 10.09
CA ARG A 76 6.27 2.71 9.53
C ARG A 76 6.63 3.75 8.48
N TRP A 77 5.71 3.98 7.55
CA TRP A 77 5.86 5.04 6.57
C TRP A 77 5.43 6.39 7.14
N GLN A 78 6.25 7.40 6.92
CA GLN A 78 6.00 8.78 7.33
C GLN A 78 5.99 9.67 6.08
N PRO A 79 4.80 10.10 5.61
CA PRO A 79 4.70 11.07 4.55
C PRO A 79 5.39 12.39 4.92
N GLN A 80 5.85 13.10 3.89
CA GLN A 80 6.40 14.44 4.04
C GLN A 80 5.25 15.43 4.21
N GLY A 81 5.29 16.24 5.27
CA GLY A 81 4.31 17.31 5.48
C GLY A 81 2.99 16.89 6.15
N CYS A 82 2.76 15.60 6.42
CA CYS A 82 1.65 15.15 7.25
C CYS A 82 1.94 13.81 7.93
N ALA A 83 1.07 13.40 8.86
CA ALA A 83 1.11 12.07 9.46
C ALA A 83 -0.04 11.21 8.94
N LEU A 84 0.23 9.92 8.71
CA LEU A 84 -0.84 8.94 8.49
C LEU A 84 -1.55 8.67 9.81
N GLN A 85 -2.88 8.60 9.76
CA GLN A 85 -3.66 7.97 10.81
C GLN A 85 -3.32 6.49 10.85
N ARG A 86 -3.05 5.98 12.05
CA ARG A 86 -2.82 4.55 12.28
C ARG A 86 -4.10 3.79 11.90
N PHE A 87 -3.94 2.60 11.34
CA PHE A 87 -5.09 1.77 10.99
C PHE A 87 -5.97 1.47 12.20
N ASP A 88 -7.27 1.78 12.06
CA ASP A 88 -8.31 1.37 13.00
C ASP A 88 -9.23 0.39 12.27
N GLY A 89 -9.12 -0.89 12.64
CA GLY A 89 -9.93 -1.93 12.01
C GLY A 89 -11.42 -1.81 12.33
N GLN A 90 -11.81 -1.25 13.49
CA GLN A 90 -13.21 -1.08 13.82
C GLN A 90 -13.84 0.04 12.98
N ASP A 91 -13.17 1.19 12.87
CA ASP A 91 -13.61 2.27 11.99
C ASP A 91 -13.66 1.81 10.53
N PHE A 92 -12.63 1.09 10.07
CA PHE A 92 -12.62 0.53 8.72
C PHE A 92 -13.83 -0.37 8.47
N LEU A 93 -14.13 -1.30 9.39
CA LEU A 93 -15.28 -2.18 9.29
C LEU A 93 -16.61 -1.42 9.29
N GLU A 94 -16.73 -0.36 10.09
CA GLU A 94 -17.93 0.47 10.13
C GLU A 94 -18.15 1.19 8.79
N ARG A 95 -17.10 1.80 8.24
CA ARG A 95 -17.14 2.48 6.92
C ARG A 95 -17.51 1.53 5.78
N PHE A 96 -17.12 0.27 5.91
CA PHE A 96 -17.42 -0.80 4.95
C PHE A 96 -18.57 -1.72 5.35
N ARG A 97 -19.38 -1.34 6.34
CA ARG A 97 -20.56 -2.12 6.72
C ARG A 97 -21.51 -2.27 5.52
N GLY A 98 -21.76 -3.52 5.13
CA GLY A 98 -22.60 -3.86 3.97
C GLY A 98 -21.98 -3.55 2.60
N LYS A 99 -20.69 -3.16 2.57
CA LYS A 99 -19.94 -2.87 1.35
C LYS A 99 -18.95 -3.98 1.02
N SER A 100 -18.37 -3.91 -0.16
CA SER A 100 -17.42 -4.89 -0.67
C SER A 100 -16.14 -4.26 -1.21
N ILE A 101 -15.02 -4.97 -1.00
CA ILE A 101 -13.70 -4.61 -1.50
C ILE A 101 -13.19 -5.75 -2.37
N MET A 102 -12.68 -5.41 -3.56
CA MET A 102 -12.13 -6.38 -4.49
C MET A 102 -10.72 -5.99 -4.91
N PHE A 103 -9.80 -6.94 -4.78
CA PHE A 103 -8.43 -6.83 -5.28
C PHE A 103 -8.33 -7.60 -6.61
N ILE A 104 -7.91 -6.90 -7.67
CA ILE A 104 -7.80 -7.44 -9.03
C ILE A 104 -6.38 -7.20 -9.53
N GLY A 105 -5.60 -8.26 -9.70
CA GLY A 105 -4.26 -8.07 -10.20
C GLY A 105 -3.38 -9.29 -10.10
N ASP A 106 -2.07 -9.06 -10.13
CA ASP A 106 -1.08 -10.10 -9.99
C ASP A 106 -0.90 -10.54 -8.51
N SER A 107 0.14 -11.32 -8.25
CA SER A 107 0.43 -11.88 -6.94
C SER A 107 0.68 -10.83 -5.84
N LEU A 108 0.97 -9.57 -6.19
CA LEU A 108 1.10 -8.48 -5.23
C LEU A 108 -0.25 -7.94 -4.75
N SER A 109 -1.30 -7.99 -5.58
CA SER A 109 -2.67 -7.74 -5.12
C SER A 109 -3.10 -8.78 -4.09
N ARG A 110 -2.75 -10.06 -4.31
CA ARG A 110 -2.97 -11.12 -3.31
C ARG A 110 -2.19 -10.85 -2.01
N ASN A 111 -0.95 -10.38 -2.13
CA ASN A 111 -0.10 -10.04 -0.98
C ASN A 111 -0.69 -8.88 -0.15
N GLN A 112 -1.19 -7.83 -0.80
CA GLN A 112 -1.87 -6.72 -0.12
C GLN A 112 -3.21 -7.15 0.51
N TRP A 113 -3.98 -7.99 -0.20
CA TRP A 113 -5.25 -8.51 0.29
C TRP A 113 -5.09 -9.35 1.58
N GLN A 114 -4.10 -10.25 1.63
CA GLN A 114 -3.83 -11.04 2.85
C GLN A 114 -3.38 -10.16 4.02
N SER A 115 -2.64 -9.08 3.75
CA SER A 115 -2.32 -8.09 4.78
C SER A 115 -3.59 -7.46 5.37
N LEU A 116 -4.50 -6.97 4.51
CA LEU A 116 -5.73 -6.32 4.97
C LEU A 116 -6.60 -7.27 5.80
N THR A 117 -6.75 -8.53 5.36
CA THR A 117 -7.54 -9.51 6.09
C THR A 117 -6.93 -9.82 7.46
N CYS A 118 -5.60 -9.88 7.58
CA CYS A 118 -4.92 -10.04 8.86
C CYS A 118 -5.07 -8.82 9.78
N MET A 119 -4.93 -7.60 9.26
CA MET A 119 -5.12 -6.37 10.03
C MET A 119 -6.53 -6.29 10.60
N LEU A 120 -7.54 -6.64 9.81
CA LEU A 120 -8.94 -6.69 10.25
C LEU A 120 -9.19 -7.82 11.25
N HIS A 121 -8.65 -9.00 11.00
CA HIS A 121 -8.79 -10.14 11.92
C HIS A 121 -8.16 -9.85 13.28
N ALA A 122 -6.98 -9.23 13.32
CA ALA A 122 -6.32 -8.85 14.55
C ALA A 122 -7.09 -7.74 15.30
N SER A 123 -7.67 -6.79 14.57
CA SER A 123 -8.42 -5.67 15.16
C SER A 123 -9.78 -6.09 15.71
N VAL A 124 -10.52 -6.94 14.97
CA VAL A 124 -11.85 -7.42 15.35
C VAL A 124 -11.97 -8.93 15.08
N PRO A 125 -11.41 -9.80 15.95
CA PRO A 125 -11.36 -11.25 15.72
C PRO A 125 -12.72 -11.93 15.59
N GLN A 126 -13.75 -11.33 16.18
CA GLN A 126 -15.14 -11.83 16.19
C GLN A 126 -15.96 -11.38 14.97
N ALA A 127 -15.40 -10.53 14.10
CA ALA A 127 -16.10 -10.07 12.90
C ALA A 127 -16.44 -11.26 11.97
N GLN A 128 -17.67 -11.29 11.48
CA GLN A 128 -18.11 -12.26 10.48
C GLN A 128 -17.81 -11.71 9.08
N TYR A 129 -16.95 -12.40 8.32
CA TYR A 129 -16.57 -12.01 6.97
C TYR A 129 -16.55 -13.24 6.05
N ASN A 130 -16.82 -13.00 4.76
CA ASN A 130 -16.65 -14.01 3.72
C ASN A 130 -15.39 -13.69 2.91
N VAL A 131 -14.46 -14.65 2.91
CA VAL A 131 -13.21 -14.60 2.14
C VAL A 131 -13.36 -15.51 0.93
N MET A 132 -13.27 -14.94 -0.28
CA MET A 132 -13.37 -15.72 -1.51
C MET A 132 -12.24 -15.39 -2.47
N ARG A 133 -11.69 -16.42 -3.12
CA ARG A 133 -10.69 -16.28 -4.18
C ARG A 133 -11.10 -17.14 -5.37
N VAL A 134 -11.11 -16.54 -6.56
CA VAL A 134 -11.37 -17.23 -7.83
C VAL A 134 -10.30 -16.78 -8.82
N GLY A 135 -9.31 -17.66 -9.09
CA GLY A 135 -8.15 -17.32 -9.90
C GLY A 135 -7.35 -16.16 -9.30
N ASP A 136 -7.13 -15.10 -10.09
CA ASP A 136 -6.41 -13.90 -9.71
C ASP A 136 -7.27 -12.84 -9.00
N VAL A 137 -8.57 -13.11 -8.83
CA VAL A 137 -9.50 -12.20 -8.17
C VAL A 137 -9.71 -12.61 -6.72
N SER A 138 -9.41 -11.68 -5.81
CA SER A 138 -9.61 -11.86 -4.36
C SER A 138 -10.70 -10.91 -3.89
N THR A 139 -11.78 -11.48 -3.33
CA THR A 139 -12.95 -10.74 -2.88
C THR A 139 -13.10 -10.89 -1.37
N PHE A 140 -13.30 -9.75 -0.70
CA PHE A 140 -13.62 -9.71 0.71
C PHE A 140 -14.96 -9.02 0.90
N THR A 141 -15.93 -9.71 1.53
CA THR A 141 -17.26 -9.17 1.77
C THR A 141 -17.65 -9.28 3.23
N PHE A 142 -18.24 -8.20 3.75
CA PHE A 142 -18.90 -8.17 5.04
C PHE A 142 -20.36 -8.56 4.81
N MET A 143 -20.72 -9.81 5.11
CA MET A 143 -22.06 -10.42 5.03
C MET A 143 -23.01 -9.84 3.95
N GLY A 144 -23.16 -10.54 2.80
CA GLY A 144 -24.32 -10.38 1.89
C GLY A 144 -24.08 -9.74 0.50
N GLY A 145 -22.85 -9.43 0.10
CA GLY A 145 -22.56 -8.79 -1.19
C GLY A 145 -22.64 -9.74 -2.41
N LYS A 146 -23.34 -9.33 -3.48
CA LYS A 146 -23.36 -10.05 -4.78
C LYS A 146 -22.05 -9.84 -5.54
N LEU A 147 -21.55 -10.92 -6.14
CA LEU A 147 -20.33 -10.94 -6.93
C LEU A 147 -20.48 -10.15 -8.26
N TRP A 148 -19.46 -9.32 -8.52
CA TRP A 148 -19.09 -8.60 -9.76
C TRP A 148 -19.85 -7.31 -10.13
N LYS A 149 -21.09 -7.09 -9.68
CA LYS A 149 -21.82 -5.82 -9.94
C LYS A 149 -22.12 -5.13 -8.61
N ASN A 150 -21.71 -3.86 -8.51
CA ASN A 150 -21.79 -3.00 -7.30
C ASN A 150 -20.70 -3.25 -6.24
N ILE A 151 -19.43 -3.31 -6.66
CA ILE A 151 -18.30 -3.29 -5.73
C ILE A 151 -18.01 -1.84 -5.31
N ASP A 152 -17.93 -1.56 -4.01
CA ASP A 152 -17.75 -0.21 -3.47
C ASP A 152 -16.30 0.28 -3.55
N MET A 153 -15.34 -0.66 -3.51
CA MET A 153 -13.92 -0.36 -3.66
C MET A 153 -13.22 -1.40 -4.54
N LEU A 154 -12.65 -0.94 -5.65
CA LEU A 154 -11.87 -1.75 -6.59
C LEU A 154 -10.40 -1.35 -6.49
N ILE A 155 -9.52 -2.31 -6.23
CA ILE A 155 -8.07 -2.10 -6.12
C ILE A 155 -7.40 -2.95 -7.20
N PHE A 156 -6.87 -2.28 -8.22
CA PHE A 156 -6.20 -2.93 -9.34
C PHE A 156 -4.68 -2.95 -9.16
N ASN A 157 -4.00 -3.98 -9.66
CA ASN A 157 -2.55 -4.00 -9.77
C ASN A 157 -2.12 -4.79 -11.01
N THR A 158 -1.08 -4.34 -11.70
CA THR A 158 -0.41 -5.19 -12.67
C THR A 158 0.99 -4.65 -12.97
N TRP A 159 2.03 -5.45 -12.73
CA TRP A 159 3.40 -5.09 -13.11
C TRP A 159 4.34 -6.29 -13.22
N HIS A 160 4.25 -7.23 -12.27
CA HIS A 160 5.34 -8.16 -11.98
C HIS A 160 5.72 -9.12 -13.12
N TRP A 161 4.80 -9.30 -14.07
CA TRP A 161 4.92 -10.20 -15.21
C TRP A 161 5.19 -9.46 -16.53
N TRP A 162 5.00 -8.14 -16.58
CA TRP A 162 5.16 -7.33 -17.80
C TRP A 162 6.57 -7.37 -18.37
N ASN A 163 7.59 -7.51 -17.53
CA ASN A 163 8.99 -7.54 -17.97
C ASN A 163 9.50 -8.96 -18.32
N ARG A 164 8.67 -10.01 -18.16
CA ARG A 164 9.06 -11.38 -18.46
C ARG A 164 9.13 -11.60 -19.98
N ARG A 165 10.09 -12.43 -20.42
CA ARG A 165 10.31 -12.78 -21.82
C ARG A 165 10.60 -14.28 -21.95
N GLY A 166 10.45 -14.80 -23.16
CA GLY A 166 10.72 -16.21 -23.46
C GLY A 166 9.80 -17.15 -22.68
N PRO A 167 10.29 -18.29 -22.18
CA PRO A 167 9.46 -19.30 -21.50
C PRO A 167 8.73 -18.82 -20.24
N MET A 168 9.16 -17.69 -19.66
CA MET A 168 8.52 -17.10 -18.47
C MET A 168 7.43 -16.07 -18.82
N GLN A 169 7.23 -15.76 -20.11
CA GLN A 169 6.15 -14.90 -20.56
C GLN A 169 4.82 -15.67 -20.43
N PRO A 170 3.84 -15.16 -19.68
CA PRO A 170 2.61 -15.92 -19.41
C PRO A 170 1.51 -15.69 -20.46
N TRP A 171 1.82 -15.04 -21.59
CA TRP A 171 0.89 -14.81 -22.69
C TRP A 171 1.54 -15.17 -24.03
N ASP A 172 0.75 -15.67 -24.99
CA ASP A 172 1.26 -16.09 -26.30
C ASP A 172 1.23 -14.96 -27.35
N TYR A 173 0.24 -14.07 -27.26
CA TYR A 173 -0.01 -13.01 -28.23
C TYR A 173 -0.51 -11.74 -27.56
N ILE A 174 -0.27 -10.60 -28.22
CA ILE A 174 -0.75 -9.28 -27.84
C ILE A 174 -1.65 -8.76 -28.97
N GLN A 175 -2.88 -8.39 -28.65
CA GLN A 175 -3.77 -7.73 -29.59
C GLN A 175 -3.61 -6.20 -29.47
N SER A 176 -3.21 -5.55 -30.56
CA SER A 176 -3.16 -4.09 -30.66
C SER A 176 -4.05 -3.66 -31.83
N GLY A 177 -5.22 -3.11 -31.49
CA GLY A 177 -6.30 -2.83 -32.45
C GLY A 177 -6.73 -4.08 -33.22
N LYS A 178 -6.49 -4.08 -34.54
CA LYS A 178 -6.82 -5.21 -35.43
C LYS A 178 -5.66 -6.18 -35.65
N LYS A 179 -4.47 -5.91 -35.09
CA LYS A 179 -3.27 -6.74 -35.27
C LYS A 179 -3.10 -7.67 -34.08
N ILE A 180 -2.69 -8.91 -34.36
CA ILE A 180 -2.25 -9.88 -33.36
C ILE A 180 -0.74 -10.01 -33.51
N LEU A 181 0.00 -9.69 -32.44
CA LEU A 181 1.45 -9.66 -32.39
C LEU A 181 1.95 -10.78 -31.48
N LYS A 182 3.04 -11.47 -31.86
CA LYS A 182 3.72 -12.42 -30.97
C LYS A 182 4.52 -11.72 -29.87
N ASP A 183 5.05 -10.53 -30.19
CA ASP A 183 5.85 -9.74 -29.28
C ASP A 183 5.67 -8.24 -29.60
N MET A 184 5.90 -7.40 -28.60
CA MET A 184 5.74 -5.93 -28.67
C MET A 184 6.67 -5.28 -27.63
N ASP A 185 7.04 -4.01 -27.79
CA ASP A 185 7.72 -3.33 -26.69
C ASP A 185 6.89 -3.37 -25.40
N ARG A 186 7.52 -3.68 -24.26
CA ARG A 186 6.82 -3.90 -22.98
C ARG A 186 6.16 -2.64 -22.45
N MET A 187 6.80 -1.49 -22.62
CA MET A 187 6.27 -0.22 -22.15
C MET A 187 5.11 0.23 -23.03
N ILE A 188 5.20 0.02 -24.35
CA ILE A 188 4.08 0.27 -25.27
C ILE A 188 2.90 -0.65 -24.98
N ALA A 189 3.15 -1.96 -24.81
CA ALA A 189 2.10 -2.92 -24.48
C ALA A 189 1.42 -2.57 -23.14
N PHE A 190 2.20 -2.16 -22.14
CA PHE A 190 1.69 -1.73 -20.84
C PHE A 190 0.86 -0.43 -20.95
N GLU A 191 1.29 0.54 -21.76
CA GLU A 191 0.55 1.77 -22.04
C GLU A 191 -0.79 1.51 -22.72
N GLU A 192 -0.82 0.64 -23.73
CA GLU A 192 -2.07 0.23 -24.39
C GLU A 192 -3.01 -0.48 -23.42
N ALA A 193 -2.49 -1.38 -22.59
CA ALA A 193 -3.29 -2.11 -21.60
C ALA A 193 -3.84 -1.19 -20.50
N LEU A 194 -3.01 -0.31 -19.94
CA LEU A 194 -3.45 0.69 -18.96
C LEU A 194 -4.50 1.64 -19.54
N THR A 195 -4.29 2.09 -20.77
CA THR A 195 -5.25 2.96 -21.45
C THR A 195 -6.59 2.26 -21.68
N THR A 196 -6.54 0.99 -22.09
CA THR A 196 -7.74 0.15 -22.28
C THR A 196 -8.49 -0.06 -20.97
N TRP A 197 -7.77 -0.44 -19.90
CA TRP A 197 -8.35 -0.62 -18.57
C TRP A 197 -8.98 0.68 -18.05
N ALA A 198 -8.28 1.81 -18.14
CA ALA A 198 -8.81 3.06 -17.63
C ALA A 198 -10.00 3.57 -18.47
N ASN A 199 -10.04 3.28 -19.79
CA ASN A 199 -11.24 3.54 -20.60
C ASN A 199 -12.42 2.69 -20.16
N TRP A 200 -12.18 1.41 -19.85
CA TRP A 200 -13.20 0.55 -19.29
C TRP A 200 -13.72 1.09 -17.94
N VAL A 201 -12.84 1.57 -17.06
CA VAL A 201 -13.24 2.20 -15.78
C VAL A 201 -14.14 3.41 -16.02
N ASP A 202 -13.73 4.35 -16.88
CA ASP A 202 -14.51 5.55 -17.18
C ASP A 202 -15.90 5.25 -17.79
N LEU A 203 -16.04 4.11 -18.48
CA LEU A 203 -17.29 3.70 -19.13
C LEU A 203 -18.21 2.87 -18.24
N ASN A 204 -17.67 2.13 -17.27
CA ASN A 204 -18.41 1.11 -16.55
C ASN A 204 -18.52 1.37 -15.04
N ILE A 205 -17.72 2.29 -14.49
CA ILE A 205 -17.69 2.56 -13.05
C ILE A 205 -18.23 3.94 -12.76
N ASP A 206 -19.26 3.98 -11.92
CA ASP A 206 -19.84 5.21 -11.39
C ASP A 206 -19.00 5.70 -10.19
N PRO A 207 -18.25 6.81 -10.31
CA PRO A 207 -17.37 7.30 -9.24
C PRO A 207 -18.13 7.76 -8.00
N THR A 208 -19.44 7.98 -8.11
CA THR A 208 -20.28 8.33 -6.95
C THR A 208 -20.64 7.11 -6.10
N LYS A 209 -20.51 5.90 -6.66
CA LYS A 209 -20.85 4.63 -6.00
C LYS A 209 -19.62 3.81 -5.64
N SER A 210 -18.58 3.88 -6.47
CA SER A 210 -17.40 3.04 -6.34
C SER A 210 -16.12 3.87 -6.33
N LYS A 211 -15.25 3.61 -5.35
CA LYS A 211 -13.88 4.13 -5.35
C LYS A 211 -12.98 3.16 -6.11
N VAL A 212 -12.14 3.69 -6.99
CA VAL A 212 -11.16 2.91 -7.76
C VAL A 212 -9.75 3.31 -7.36
N PHE A 213 -8.92 2.32 -7.09
CA PHE A 213 -7.52 2.47 -6.77
C PHE A 213 -6.70 1.62 -7.73
N PHE A 214 -5.49 2.07 -8.02
CA PHE A 214 -4.53 1.26 -8.74
C PHE A 214 -3.24 1.26 -7.95
N GLN A 215 -2.90 0.11 -7.41
CA GLN A 215 -1.62 -0.18 -6.83
C GLN A 215 -0.58 -0.13 -7.97
N GLY A 216 0.33 0.84 -7.91
CA GLY A 216 1.39 1.02 -8.88
C GLY A 216 2.44 -0.09 -8.90
N VAL A 217 3.64 0.23 -9.38
CA VAL A 217 4.74 -0.73 -9.51
C VAL A 217 5.37 -1.05 -8.15
N SER A 218 5.35 -2.33 -7.75
CA SER A 218 6.21 -2.83 -6.66
C SER A 218 7.58 -3.24 -7.21
N PRO A 219 8.69 -2.78 -6.61
CA PRO A 219 10.04 -3.12 -7.03
C PRO A 219 10.42 -4.55 -6.61
N SER A 220 11.31 -5.17 -7.39
CA SER A 220 12.01 -6.41 -7.01
C SER A 220 13.50 -6.13 -6.75
N HIS A 221 14.09 -6.82 -5.77
CA HIS A 221 15.45 -6.56 -5.25
C HIS A 221 16.41 -7.76 -5.41
N TYR A 222 16.47 -8.37 -6.61
CA TYR A 222 17.31 -9.55 -6.87
C TYR A 222 18.84 -9.29 -6.93
N ASN A 223 19.30 -8.08 -7.28
CA ASN A 223 20.74 -7.79 -7.48
C ASN A 223 21.24 -6.54 -6.74
N LYS A 224 22.39 -6.67 -6.05
CA LYS A 224 23.05 -5.57 -5.31
C LYS A 224 24.01 -4.70 -6.15
N LYS A 225 24.35 -5.05 -7.39
CA LYS A 225 25.31 -4.28 -8.23
C LYS A 225 24.84 -4.19 -9.70
N SER A 226 24.89 -2.98 -10.26
CA SER A 226 24.63 -2.54 -11.65
C SER A 226 23.24 -2.76 -12.29
N THR A 227 22.59 -3.93 -12.21
CA THR A 227 21.24 -4.16 -12.79
C THR A 227 20.14 -3.34 -12.10
N LEU A 228 20.42 -2.91 -10.86
CA LEU A 228 19.54 -2.13 -10.02
C LEU A 228 19.14 -0.80 -10.69
N THR A 229 20.03 -0.15 -11.45
CA THR A 229 19.73 1.13 -12.10
C THR A 229 18.72 0.97 -13.24
N ILE A 230 18.84 -0.09 -14.04
CA ILE A 230 17.94 -0.38 -15.16
C ILE A 230 16.58 -0.89 -14.67
N VAL A 231 16.56 -1.79 -13.68
CA VAL A 231 15.29 -2.25 -13.08
C VAL A 231 14.56 -1.07 -12.40
N LYS A 232 15.30 -0.20 -11.70
CA LYS A 232 14.75 1.04 -11.13
C LYS A 232 14.31 2.05 -12.19
N SER A 233 14.95 2.12 -13.36
CA SER A 233 14.52 3.04 -14.43
C SER A 233 13.26 2.53 -15.12
N VAL A 234 13.15 1.23 -15.38
CA VAL A 234 11.95 0.61 -15.96
C VAL A 234 10.77 0.68 -14.99
N ALA A 235 10.97 0.38 -13.70
CA ALA A 235 9.93 0.55 -12.68
C ALA A 235 9.46 2.02 -12.55
N ARG A 236 10.40 2.99 -12.60
CA ARG A 236 10.05 4.42 -12.63
C ARG A 236 9.28 4.81 -13.89
N ALA A 237 9.66 4.29 -15.06
CA ALA A 237 8.96 4.53 -16.30
C ALA A 237 7.53 3.96 -16.25
N GLY A 238 7.38 2.73 -15.73
CA GLY A 238 6.09 2.11 -15.45
C GLY A 238 5.23 2.97 -14.52
N MET A 239 5.80 3.43 -13.41
CA MET A 239 5.07 4.31 -12.49
C MET A 239 4.67 5.65 -13.13
N SER A 240 5.57 6.27 -13.90
CA SER A 240 5.26 7.53 -14.59
C SER A 240 4.10 7.35 -15.56
N LEU A 241 4.07 6.24 -16.29
CA LEU A 241 3.00 5.92 -17.20
C LEU A 241 1.67 5.74 -16.48
N VAL A 242 1.66 4.98 -15.38
CA VAL A 242 0.50 4.81 -14.49
C VAL A 242 -0.02 6.18 -14.02
N GLN A 243 0.85 7.06 -13.54
CA GLN A 243 0.49 8.40 -13.06
C GLN A 243 -0.01 9.33 -14.17
N ARG A 244 0.51 9.21 -15.40
CA ARG A 244 0.01 9.97 -16.56
C ARG A 244 -1.35 9.48 -17.04
N THR A 245 -1.56 8.17 -17.08
CA THR A 245 -2.87 7.61 -17.43
C THR A 245 -3.90 8.03 -16.40
N ALA A 246 -3.54 8.06 -15.12
CA ALA A 246 -4.38 8.53 -14.02
C ALA A 246 -4.85 9.98 -14.15
N SER A 247 -3.90 10.90 -14.38
CA SER A 247 -4.14 12.35 -14.33
C SER A 247 -5.03 12.85 -15.46
N THR A 248 -5.19 12.05 -16.52
CA THR A 248 -5.99 12.38 -17.69
C THR A 248 -7.43 11.84 -17.62
N ARG A 249 -7.82 11.18 -16.52
CA ARG A 249 -9.15 10.54 -16.38
C ARG A 249 -10.17 11.39 -15.65
N ARG A 250 -11.45 11.12 -15.94
CA ARG A 250 -12.61 11.70 -15.24
C ARG A 250 -12.76 11.15 -13.83
N ASN A 251 -12.41 9.89 -13.63
CA ASN A 251 -12.28 9.28 -12.31
C ASN A 251 -10.78 9.19 -11.97
N PRO A 252 -10.20 10.15 -11.23
CA PRO A 252 -8.82 10.05 -10.80
C PRO A 252 -8.76 8.96 -9.73
N ALA A 253 -8.62 7.70 -10.15
CA ALA A 253 -8.22 6.64 -9.24
C ALA A 253 -6.95 7.10 -8.50
N SER A 254 -6.75 6.67 -7.26
CA SER A 254 -5.49 7.00 -6.57
C SER A 254 -4.45 5.98 -7.00
N PHE A 255 -3.43 6.46 -7.72
CA PHE A 255 -2.40 5.65 -8.37
C PHE A 255 -1.01 5.91 -7.78
N ASP A 256 -0.66 5.34 -6.62
CA ASP A 256 0.77 5.20 -6.23
C ASP A 256 1.02 4.36 -4.95
N ILE A 257 0.10 3.46 -4.56
CA ILE A 257 0.16 2.84 -3.22
C ILE A 257 1.50 2.12 -2.90
N PRO A 258 2.18 1.42 -3.82
CA PRO A 258 3.46 0.78 -3.50
C PRO A 258 4.71 1.60 -3.86
N GLY A 259 4.61 2.72 -4.60
CA GLY A 259 5.73 3.28 -5.35
C GLY A 259 6.97 3.59 -4.52
N ARG A 260 6.96 4.72 -3.80
CA ARG A 260 8.14 5.11 -3.00
C ARG A 260 8.24 4.34 -1.69
N SER A 261 7.11 3.94 -1.11
CA SER A 261 7.09 3.16 0.13
C SER A 261 7.85 1.84 -0.05
N ALA A 262 7.76 1.17 -1.20
CA ALA A 262 8.51 -0.09 -1.40
C ALA A 262 9.96 0.10 -1.87
N THR A 263 10.30 1.19 -2.57
CA THR A 263 11.65 1.37 -3.19
C THR A 263 12.82 1.54 -2.23
N GLY A 264 12.54 1.86 -0.96
CA GLY A 264 13.56 2.09 0.07
C GLY A 264 13.72 0.96 1.09
N PHE A 265 12.92 -0.10 1.01
CA PHE A 265 12.80 -1.09 2.10
C PHE A 265 13.09 -2.52 1.65
N GLY A 266 14.31 -2.77 1.15
CA GLY A 266 14.68 -4.09 0.62
C GLY A 266 14.60 -5.26 1.61
N ASP A 267 14.68 -4.99 2.92
CA ASP A 267 14.68 -6.03 3.95
C ASP A 267 13.29 -6.65 4.19
N GLY A 268 12.21 -6.04 3.66
CA GLY A 268 10.85 -6.55 3.79
C GLY A 268 10.52 -7.76 2.91
N HIS A 269 11.43 -8.20 2.04
CA HIS A 269 11.19 -9.34 1.13
C HIS A 269 11.33 -10.71 1.84
N PRO A 270 10.58 -11.75 1.41
CA PRO A 270 10.74 -13.10 1.94
C PRO A 270 12.11 -13.70 1.72
N SER A 271 12.81 -13.36 0.63
CA SER A 271 14.11 -13.95 0.30
C SER A 271 14.00 -15.49 0.29
N MET A 272 14.92 -16.19 0.95
CA MET A 272 14.89 -17.66 1.12
C MET A 272 13.72 -18.17 1.97
N TYR A 273 12.95 -17.30 2.62
CA TYR A 273 11.78 -17.65 3.43
C TYR A 273 10.47 -17.55 2.62
N GLY A 274 10.54 -17.45 1.30
CA GLY A 274 9.39 -17.60 0.39
C GLY A 274 9.17 -19.06 -0.06
N LEU A 275 8.29 -19.26 -1.05
CA LEU A 275 7.96 -20.60 -1.56
C LEU A 275 9.17 -21.38 -2.10
N GLY A 276 10.10 -20.70 -2.76
CA GLY A 276 11.25 -21.33 -3.41
C GLY A 276 12.38 -21.71 -2.45
N GLY A 277 12.29 -21.34 -1.17
CA GLY A 277 13.29 -21.67 -0.17
C GLY A 277 14.69 -21.12 -0.51
N PRO A 278 15.76 -21.77 0.00
CA PRO A 278 17.15 -21.38 -0.29
C PRO A 278 17.52 -21.39 -1.78
N THR A 279 16.82 -22.17 -2.61
CA THR A 279 17.11 -22.34 -4.04
C THR A 279 16.34 -21.38 -4.94
N GLY A 280 15.33 -20.70 -4.41
CA GLY A 280 14.43 -19.82 -5.17
C GLY A 280 14.05 -18.61 -4.33
N MET A 281 15.04 -17.77 -4.02
CA MET A 281 14.84 -16.57 -3.22
C MET A 281 13.76 -15.67 -3.83
N ASP A 282 12.83 -15.21 -3.01
CA ASP A 282 11.78 -14.30 -3.41
C ASP A 282 12.15 -12.87 -3.03
N CYS A 283 12.66 -12.11 -3.99
CA CYS A 283 12.96 -10.69 -3.81
C CYS A 283 11.90 -9.81 -4.46
N SER A 284 10.66 -10.30 -4.56
CA SER A 284 9.64 -9.74 -5.43
C SER A 284 8.32 -9.51 -4.68
N HIS A 285 7.92 -10.47 -3.83
CA HIS A 285 6.80 -10.32 -2.89
C HIS A 285 7.27 -9.81 -1.53
N TRP A 286 6.35 -9.60 -0.58
CA TRP A 286 6.67 -9.06 0.74
C TRP A 286 6.25 -10.01 1.86
N CYS A 287 7.06 -10.05 2.92
CA CYS A 287 6.68 -10.67 4.17
C CYS A 287 5.44 -9.99 4.74
N LEU A 288 4.57 -10.78 5.37
CA LEU A 288 3.45 -10.32 6.17
C LEU A 288 3.65 -10.75 7.62
N ALA A 289 3.53 -9.87 8.62
CA ALA A 289 3.35 -8.42 8.55
C ALA A 289 4.52 -7.71 7.83
N GLY A 290 4.31 -6.49 7.31
CA GLY A 290 5.35 -5.75 6.58
C GLY A 290 4.83 -4.65 5.65
N VAL A 291 5.54 -4.44 4.53
CA VAL A 291 5.28 -3.35 3.57
C VAL A 291 3.83 -3.29 3.06
N PRO A 292 3.12 -4.40 2.80
CA PRO A 292 1.72 -4.35 2.41
C PRO A 292 0.78 -3.80 3.48
N ASP A 293 1.17 -3.82 4.76
CA ASP A 293 0.38 -3.20 5.84
C ASP A 293 0.37 -1.68 5.67
N THR A 294 1.54 -1.08 5.38
CA THR A 294 1.66 0.33 5.01
C THR A 294 0.78 0.70 3.82
N TRP A 295 0.67 -0.18 2.81
CA TRP A 295 -0.20 0.05 1.66
C TRP A 295 -1.66 0.15 2.06
N ASN A 296 -2.07 -0.69 3.02
CA ASN A 296 -3.42 -0.68 3.59
C ASN A 296 -3.64 0.51 4.54
N GLU A 297 -2.61 0.98 5.25
CA GLU A 297 -2.67 2.24 6.01
C GLU A 297 -2.85 3.45 5.09
N ILE A 298 -2.12 3.52 3.98
CA ILE A 298 -2.30 4.56 2.97
C ILE A 298 -3.71 4.47 2.36
N LEU A 299 -4.18 3.27 2.02
CA LEU A 299 -5.54 3.04 1.51
C LEU A 299 -6.59 3.53 2.50
N TYR A 300 -6.43 3.23 3.79
CA TYR A 300 -7.30 3.70 4.85
C TYR A 300 -7.32 5.23 4.94
N ASN A 301 -6.14 5.87 4.90
CA ASN A 301 -6.06 7.34 4.93
C ASN A 301 -6.65 8.02 3.68
N LEU A 302 -6.70 7.34 2.53
CA LEU A 302 -7.35 7.85 1.31
C LEU A 302 -8.89 7.79 1.37
N ILE A 303 -9.46 7.08 2.35
CA ILE A 303 -10.91 6.95 2.54
C ILE A 303 -11.44 7.54 3.84
N LEU A 304 -10.55 8.10 4.66
CA LEU A 304 -10.93 8.92 5.81
C LEU A 304 -11.71 10.15 5.36
#